data_AF-A0A2V1EDB1-F1
#
_entry.id   AF-A0A2V1EDB1-F1
#
_cell.length_a   1.000
_cell.length_b   1.000
_cell.length_c   1.000
_cell.angle_alpha   90.00
_cell.angle_beta   90.00
_cell.angle_gamma   90.00
#
_symmetry.space_group_name_H-M   'P 1'
#
loop_
_entity.id
_entity.type
_entity.pdbx_description
1 polymer ?
#
loop_
_entity_poly.entity_id
_entity_poly.type
_entity_poly.pdbx_seq_one_letter_code
_entity_poly.pdbx_strand_id
1 'polypeptide(L)'
;MPSYEAKLLSDFLIVPASLRDFMTLRQFTDIFPKGLRSNPAIKQLYHELYTLREKDIELVRQDIADEVKRSKQLKREYAQERRQTDDANVAGLNPIALQMEQEFSKDSHRKPHTFVTVHQSMEEACRSLASQNEELEEETRAALAELEEAVGALSDLRHGRFAQTASGGDIGEEALATLKRLEQACAVTTG
;
A
#
# COMPACT_ATOMS: atom_id res chain seq x y z
N MET A 1 -23.67 -0.91 -10.73
CA MET A 1 -24.22 -0.11 -9.63
C MET A 1 -24.29 1.35 -10.10
N PRO A 2 -25.45 2.03 -10.04
CA PRO A 2 -25.53 3.45 -10.39
C PRO A 2 -24.55 4.25 -9.53
N SER A 3 -23.88 5.24 -10.13
CA SER A 3 -22.96 6.11 -9.40
C SER A 3 -23.70 6.80 -8.26
N TYR A 4 -23.01 7.09 -7.16
CA TYR A 4 -23.61 7.85 -6.04
C TYR A 4 -24.28 9.15 -6.51
N GLU A 5 -23.66 9.82 -7.48
CA GLU A 5 -24.18 11.03 -8.12
C GLU A 5 -25.49 10.80 -8.89
N ALA A 6 -25.60 9.71 -9.66
CA ALA A 6 -26.84 9.38 -10.35
C ALA A 6 -27.99 9.14 -9.37
N LYS A 7 -27.72 8.47 -8.24
CA LYS A 7 -28.70 8.28 -7.17
C LYS A 7 -29.10 9.62 -6.56
N LEU A 8 -28.12 10.44 -6.17
CA LEU A 8 -28.36 11.75 -5.57
C LEU A 8 -29.24 12.62 -6.48
N LEU A 9 -28.87 12.77 -7.75
CA LEU A 9 -29.63 13.57 -8.70
C LEU A 9 -31.04 13.00 -8.92
N SER A 10 -31.18 11.68 -8.99
CA SER A 10 -32.49 11.04 -9.14
C SER A 10 -33.39 11.26 -7.92
N ASP A 11 -32.85 11.13 -6.72
CA ASP A 11 -33.58 11.29 -5.47
C ASP A 11 -34.05 12.74 -5.28
N PHE A 12 -33.24 13.72 -5.70
CA PHE A 12 -33.58 15.14 -5.61
C PHE A 12 -34.50 15.63 -6.72
N LEU A 13 -34.33 15.16 -7.97
CA LEU A 13 -34.99 15.74 -9.13
C LEU A 13 -36.16 14.90 -9.66
N ILE A 14 -36.14 13.58 -9.50
CA ILE A 14 -37.14 12.68 -10.12
C ILE A 14 -38.20 12.27 -9.10
N VAL A 15 -37.77 11.82 -7.92
CA VAL A 15 -38.68 11.32 -6.87
C VAL A 15 -39.75 12.36 -6.48
N PRO A 16 -39.43 13.63 -6.22
CA PRO A 16 -40.45 14.63 -5.90
C PRO A 16 -41.17 15.22 -7.12
N ALA A 17 -40.80 14.82 -8.35
CA ALA A 17 -41.31 15.45 -9.55
C ALA A 17 -42.67 14.92 -10.01
N SER A 18 -43.20 13.84 -9.45
CA SER A 18 -44.50 13.31 -9.89
C SER A 18 -45.63 14.33 -9.64
N LEU A 19 -46.56 14.48 -10.60
CA LEU A 19 -47.67 15.43 -10.44
C LEU A 19 -48.55 15.07 -9.24
N ARG A 20 -48.72 13.77 -8.97
CA ARG A 20 -49.57 13.26 -7.90
C ARG A 20 -49.05 13.61 -6.51
N ASP A 21 -47.73 13.68 -6.35
CA ASP A 21 -47.12 14.06 -5.06
C ASP A 21 -47.33 15.54 -4.75
N PHE A 22 -47.39 16.38 -5.79
CA PHE A 22 -47.64 17.81 -5.63
C PHE A 22 -49.13 18.16 -5.56
N MET A 23 -49.95 17.57 -6.43
CA MET A 23 -51.35 17.94 -6.60
C MET A 23 -52.21 16.77 -7.08
N THR A 24 -53.21 16.42 -6.29
CA THR A 24 -54.22 15.43 -6.65
C THR A 24 -55.25 16.01 -7.64
N LEU A 25 -55.97 15.13 -8.35
CA LEU A 25 -57.07 15.56 -9.25
C LEU A 25 -58.11 16.42 -8.52
N ARG A 26 -58.41 16.12 -7.25
CA ARG A 26 -59.38 16.89 -6.46
C ARG A 26 -58.87 18.31 -6.20
N GLN A 27 -57.63 18.44 -5.74
CA GLN A 27 -56.99 19.74 -5.54
C GLN A 27 -56.92 20.53 -6.84
N PHE A 28 -56.61 19.87 -7.97
CA PHE A 28 -56.64 20.50 -9.29
C PHE A 28 -58.03 21.00 -9.67
N THR A 29 -59.08 20.20 -9.45
CA THR A 29 -60.46 20.62 -9.72
C THR A 29 -60.92 21.78 -8.83
N ASP A 30 -60.36 21.90 -7.62
CA ASP A 30 -60.69 22.98 -6.69
C ASP A 30 -60.16 24.36 -7.14
N ILE A 31 -59.17 24.41 -8.03
CA ILE A 31 -58.65 25.65 -8.64
C ILE A 31 -59.71 26.31 -9.54
N PHE A 32 -60.63 25.51 -10.11
CA PHE A 32 -61.65 26.00 -11.02
C PHE A 32 -62.88 26.56 -10.27
N PRO A 33 -63.58 27.57 -10.84
CA PRO A 33 -64.84 28.08 -10.27
C PRO A 33 -65.87 26.98 -10.07
N LYS A 34 -66.66 27.05 -8.97
CA LYS A 34 -67.61 26.00 -8.56
C LYS A 34 -68.56 25.52 -9.69
N GLY A 35 -69.03 26.44 -10.55
CA GLY A 35 -69.92 26.13 -11.67
C GLY A 35 -69.27 25.32 -12.81
N LEU A 36 -67.94 25.28 -12.88
CA LEU A 36 -67.19 24.59 -13.93
C LEU A 36 -66.57 23.27 -13.45
N ARG A 37 -66.55 22.99 -12.14
CA ARG A 37 -65.88 21.81 -11.56
C ARG A 37 -66.45 20.47 -12.02
N SER A 38 -67.70 20.44 -12.45
CA SER A 38 -68.37 19.26 -13.02
C SER A 38 -67.97 19.00 -14.48
N ASN A 39 -67.24 19.91 -15.14
CA ASN A 39 -66.86 19.76 -16.52
C ASN A 39 -65.85 18.60 -16.70
N PRO A 40 -66.14 17.59 -17.55
CA PRO A 40 -65.23 16.47 -17.80
C PRO A 40 -63.88 16.88 -18.41
N ALA A 41 -63.81 18.03 -19.09
CA ALA A 41 -62.57 18.55 -19.68
C ALA A 41 -61.48 18.82 -18.62
N ILE A 42 -61.85 19.13 -17.38
CA ILE A 42 -60.88 19.34 -16.29
C ILE A 42 -60.10 18.06 -15.99
N LYS A 43 -60.77 16.89 -16.06
CA LYS A 43 -60.10 15.59 -15.88
C LYS A 43 -59.14 15.30 -17.03
N GLN A 44 -59.53 15.65 -18.26
CA GLN A 44 -58.69 15.49 -19.45
C GLN A 44 -57.44 16.36 -19.35
N LEU A 45 -57.59 17.64 -18.97
CA LEU A 45 -56.47 18.56 -18.78
C LEU A 45 -55.49 18.07 -17.71
N TYR A 46 -56.00 17.50 -16.60
CA TYR A 46 -55.13 16.90 -15.58
C TYR A 46 -54.32 15.71 -16.14
N HIS A 47 -54.93 14.88 -16.99
CA HIS A 47 -54.21 13.76 -17.63
C HIS A 47 -53.17 14.27 -18.62
N GLU A 48 -53.49 15.30 -19.41
CA GLU A 48 -52.52 15.93 -20.32
C GLU A 48 -51.34 16.51 -19.56
N LEU A 49 -51.58 17.26 -18.49
CA LEU A 49 -50.52 17.78 -17.61
C LEU A 49 -49.66 16.67 -17.01
N TYR A 50 -50.30 15.57 -16.58
CA TYR A 50 -49.57 14.39 -16.11
C TYR A 50 -48.64 13.84 -17.19
N THR A 51 -49.13 13.69 -18.43
CA THR A 51 -48.33 13.17 -19.55
C THR A 51 -47.21 14.10 -20.01
N LEU A 52 -47.44 15.42 -19.98
CA LEU A 52 -46.42 16.42 -20.28
C LEU A 52 -45.31 16.35 -19.23
N ARG A 53 -45.68 16.28 -17.96
CA ARG A 53 -44.72 16.21 -16.87
C ARG A 53 -43.92 14.90 -16.85
N GLU A 54 -44.54 13.77 -17.19
CA GLU A 54 -43.83 12.50 -17.39
C GLU A 54 -42.77 12.61 -18.49
N LYS A 55 -43.07 13.30 -19.61
CA LYS A 55 -42.09 13.56 -20.67
C LYS A 55 -40.94 14.43 -20.18
N ASP A 56 -41.22 15.48 -19.42
CA ASP A 56 -40.18 16.34 -18.85
C ASP A 56 -39.30 15.58 -17.86
N ILE A 57 -39.90 14.73 -17.02
CA ILE A 57 -39.16 13.85 -16.11
C ILE A 57 -38.22 12.95 -16.90
N GLU A 58 -38.68 12.37 -18.02
CA GLU A 58 -37.85 11.50 -18.85
C GLU A 58 -36.68 12.25 -19.51
N LEU A 59 -36.88 13.50 -19.94
CA LEU A 59 -35.79 14.36 -20.42
C LEU A 59 -34.76 14.61 -19.31
N VAL A 60 -35.21 14.93 -18.10
CA VAL A 60 -34.31 15.10 -16.95
C VAL A 60 -33.56 13.80 -16.63
N ARG A 61 -34.16 12.62 -16.80
CA ARG A 61 -33.43 11.34 -16.66
C ARG A 61 -32.27 11.22 -17.64
N GLN A 62 -32.48 11.63 -18.88
CA GLN A 62 -31.44 11.60 -19.91
C GLN A 62 -30.34 12.61 -19.59
N ASP A 63 -30.70 13.82 -19.17
CA ASP A 63 -29.75 14.86 -18.77
C ASP A 63 -28.89 14.42 -17.57
N ILE A 64 -29.48 13.75 -16.57
CA ILE A 64 -28.74 13.18 -15.43
C ILE A 64 -27.72 12.15 -15.93
N ALA A 65 -28.09 11.29 -16.89
CA ALA A 65 -27.18 10.29 -17.43
C ALA A 65 -26.00 10.94 -18.17
N ASP A 66 -26.23 12.02 -18.90
CA ASP A 66 -25.19 12.76 -19.60
C ASP A 66 -24.31 13.59 -18.65
N GLU A 67 -24.90 14.19 -17.61
CA GLU A 67 -24.16 14.89 -16.57
C GLU A 67 -23.21 13.94 -15.84
N VAL A 68 -23.67 12.74 -15.48
CA VAL A 68 -22.81 11.73 -14.85
C VAL A 68 -21.64 11.31 -15.76
N LYS A 69 -21.81 11.34 -17.09
CA LYS A 69 -20.70 11.11 -18.02
C LYS A 69 -19.74 12.30 -18.03
N ARG A 70 -20.24 13.53 -18.08
CA ARG A 70 -19.43 14.77 -18.03
C ARG A 70 -18.63 14.88 -16.73
N SER A 71 -19.27 14.63 -15.58
CA SER A 71 -18.63 14.63 -14.26
C SER A 71 -17.47 13.65 -14.14
N LYS A 72 -17.50 12.51 -14.86
CA LYS A 72 -16.35 11.58 -14.88
C LYS A 72 -15.13 12.17 -15.59
N GLN A 73 -15.34 12.94 -16.65
CA GLN A 73 -14.25 13.63 -17.35
C GLN A 73 -13.66 14.74 -16.46
N LEU A 74 -14.53 15.57 -15.88
CA LEU A 74 -14.12 16.64 -14.97
C LEU A 74 -13.35 16.11 -13.75
N LYS A 75 -13.79 14.99 -13.15
CA LYS A 75 -13.07 14.35 -12.04
C LYS A 75 -11.67 13.87 -12.43
N ARG A 76 -11.48 13.43 -13.69
CA ARG A 76 -10.17 13.03 -14.19
C ARG A 76 -9.26 14.23 -14.39
N GLU A 77 -9.78 15.31 -14.97
CA GLU A 77 -9.05 16.56 -15.16
C GLU A 77 -8.62 17.15 -13.81
N TYR A 78 -9.54 17.21 -12.84
CA TYR A 78 -9.20 17.67 -11.49
C TYR A 78 -8.17 16.78 -10.79
N ALA A 79 -8.24 15.46 -10.97
CA ALA A 79 -7.23 14.55 -10.44
C ALA A 79 -5.86 14.75 -11.11
N GLN A 80 -5.82 15.09 -12.40
CA GLN A 80 -4.58 15.42 -13.11
C GLN A 80 -4.01 16.75 -12.66
N GLU A 81 -4.84 17.79 -12.56
CA GLU A 81 -4.43 19.11 -12.06
C GLU A 81 -3.89 18.99 -10.64
N ARG A 82 -4.57 18.25 -9.77
CA ARG A 82 -4.12 18.03 -8.39
C ARG A 82 -2.77 17.31 -8.32
N ARG A 83 -2.54 16.31 -9.18
CA ARG A 83 -1.22 15.68 -9.30
C ARG A 83 -0.16 16.67 -9.76
N GLN A 84 -0.46 17.51 -10.76
CA GLN A 84 0.49 18.53 -11.22
C GLN A 84 0.80 19.57 -10.14
N THR A 85 -0.19 19.97 -9.34
CA THR A 85 0.04 20.88 -8.21
C THR A 85 0.81 20.20 -7.08
N ASP A 86 0.53 18.93 -6.79
CA ASP A 86 1.28 18.17 -5.80
C ASP A 86 2.72 17.97 -6.26
N ASP A 87 2.97 17.63 -7.53
CA ASP A 87 4.30 17.55 -8.15
C ASP A 87 5.03 18.90 -8.13
N ALA A 88 4.32 20.01 -8.38
CA ALA A 88 4.88 21.36 -8.30
C ALA A 88 5.18 21.81 -6.85
N ASN A 89 4.38 21.37 -5.88
CA ASN A 89 4.63 21.60 -4.46
C ASN A 89 5.77 20.70 -3.93
N VAL A 90 6.07 19.61 -4.63
CA VAL A 90 7.27 18.76 -4.48
C VAL A 90 8.43 19.27 -5.36
N ALA A 91 8.42 20.56 -5.74
CA ALA A 91 9.57 21.20 -6.39
C ALA A 91 10.81 21.15 -5.47
N GLY A 92 11.68 20.18 -5.72
CA GLY A 92 12.90 19.91 -4.94
C GLY A 92 13.29 18.43 -4.89
N LEU A 93 12.34 17.51 -5.09
CA LEU A 93 12.62 16.07 -5.18
C LEU A 93 12.67 15.64 -6.65
N ASN A 94 13.65 14.81 -7.01
CA ASN A 94 13.79 14.29 -8.37
C ASN A 94 12.64 13.29 -8.63
N PRO A 95 11.76 13.53 -9.63
CA PRO A 95 10.60 12.67 -9.88
C PRO A 95 11.00 11.23 -10.20
N ILE A 96 12.18 11.03 -10.81
CA ILE A 96 12.73 9.69 -11.08
C ILE A 96 13.13 8.99 -9.77
N ALA A 97 13.64 9.72 -8.78
CA ALA A 97 13.99 9.17 -7.48
C ALA A 97 12.74 8.77 -6.69
N LEU A 98 11.68 9.58 -6.72
CA LEU A 98 10.40 9.28 -6.08
C LEU A 98 9.72 8.06 -6.71
N GLN A 99 9.79 7.94 -8.04
CA GLN A 99 9.25 6.79 -8.77
C GLN A 99 10.05 5.51 -8.48
N MET A 100 11.39 5.60 -8.40
CA MET A 100 12.23 4.49 -7.95
C MET A 100 11.87 4.06 -6.54
N GLU A 101 11.73 5.01 -5.61
CA GLU A 101 11.36 4.73 -4.21
C GLU A 101 9.98 4.06 -4.10
N GLN A 102 9.02 4.45 -4.95
CA GLN A 102 7.72 3.78 -5.07
C GLN A 102 7.82 2.37 -5.65
N GLU A 103 8.71 2.12 -6.61
CA GLU A 103 8.93 0.79 -7.19
C GLU A 103 9.68 -0.16 -6.23
N PHE A 104 10.57 0.38 -5.40
CA PHE A 104 11.26 -0.37 -4.35
C PHE A 104 10.40 -0.57 -3.09
N SER A 105 9.45 0.33 -2.82
CA SER A 105 8.45 0.15 -1.78
C SER A 105 7.39 -0.85 -2.24
N LYS A 106 7.45 -2.08 -1.72
CA LYS A 106 6.45 -3.15 -1.94
C LYS A 106 5.02 -2.83 -1.43
N ASP A 107 4.77 -1.59 -1.02
CA ASP A 107 3.57 -1.13 -0.32
C ASP A 107 2.74 -0.09 -1.09
N SER A 108 2.93 0.06 -2.41
CA SER A 108 2.25 1.08 -3.24
C SER A 108 0.71 0.98 -3.29
N HIS A 109 0.12 0.02 -2.59
CA HIS A 109 -1.34 -0.16 -2.46
C HIS A 109 -1.87 -0.13 -1.02
N ARG A 110 -1.10 0.35 -0.03
CA ARG A 110 -1.67 0.52 1.31
C ARG A 110 -2.72 1.63 1.31
N LYS A 111 -3.84 1.35 1.97
CA LYS A 111 -4.96 2.28 2.16
C LYS A 111 -4.40 3.60 2.73
N PRO A 112 -4.90 4.76 2.29
CA PRO A 112 -4.46 6.04 2.83
C PRO A 112 -4.56 6.01 4.35
N HIS A 113 -3.44 6.26 5.02
CA HIS A 113 -3.42 6.25 6.47
C HIS A 113 -4.31 7.38 6.98
N THR A 114 -5.15 7.06 7.97
CA THR A 114 -5.85 8.06 8.77
C THR A 114 -4.93 8.43 9.93
N PHE A 115 -5.07 9.61 10.53
CA PHE A 115 -4.18 10.08 11.61
C PHE A 115 -3.93 9.02 12.72
N VAL A 116 -4.97 8.27 13.08
CA VAL A 116 -4.89 7.17 14.06
C VAL A 116 -4.05 5.99 13.57
N THR A 117 -4.12 5.64 12.29
CA THR A 117 -3.37 4.51 11.72
C THR A 117 -1.92 4.88 11.37
N VAL A 118 -1.62 6.16 11.14
CA VAL A 118 -0.23 6.64 10.97
C VAL A 118 0.55 6.43 12.26
N HIS A 119 0.02 6.91 13.39
CA HIS A 119 0.73 6.86 14.66
C HIS A 119 1.06 5.42 15.07
N GLN A 120 0.10 4.50 14.93
CA GLN A 120 0.31 3.09 15.24
C GLN A 120 1.37 2.47 14.34
N SER A 121 1.30 2.72 13.03
CA SER A 121 2.29 2.23 12.07
C SER A 121 3.69 2.78 12.34
N MET A 122 3.81 4.03 12.79
CA MET A 122 5.08 4.63 13.16
C MET A 122 5.66 3.99 14.43
N GLU A 123 4.85 3.78 15.47
CA GLU A 123 5.34 3.09 16.68
C GLU A 123 5.77 1.64 16.41
N GLU A 124 5.06 0.93 15.54
CA GLU A 124 5.43 -0.41 15.10
C GLU A 124 6.75 -0.40 14.32
N ALA A 125 6.91 0.55 13.40
CA ALA A 125 8.16 0.73 12.66
C ALA A 125 9.33 1.07 13.57
N CYS A 126 9.14 1.98 14.54
CA CYS A 126 10.17 2.31 15.53
C CYS A 126 10.58 1.08 16.35
N ARG A 127 9.62 0.26 16.80
CA ARG A 127 9.91 -0.98 17.53
C ARG A 127 10.65 -2.00 16.66
N SER A 128 10.24 -2.17 15.41
CA SER A 128 10.90 -3.07 14.46
C SER A 128 12.35 -2.65 14.21
N LEU A 129 12.62 -1.36 14.00
CA LEU A 129 13.97 -0.85 13.77
C LEU A 129 14.86 -0.96 15.01
N ALA A 130 14.31 -0.70 16.20
CA ALA A 130 15.04 -0.87 17.45
C ALA A 130 15.48 -2.34 17.65
N SER A 131 14.59 -3.29 17.37
CA SER A 131 14.91 -4.72 17.43
C SER A 131 15.98 -5.12 16.41
N GLN A 132 15.91 -4.61 15.18
CA GLN A 132 16.92 -4.90 14.14
C GLN A 132 18.29 -4.32 14.52
N ASN A 133 18.33 -3.13 15.13
CA ASN A 133 19.58 -2.56 15.62
C ASN A 133 20.19 -3.43 16.73
N GLU A 134 19.39 -3.90 17.68
CA GLU A 134 19.88 -4.75 18.77
C GLU A 134 20.46 -6.07 18.24
N GLU A 135 19.79 -6.70 17.27
CA GLU A 135 20.27 -7.90 16.59
C GLU A 135 21.61 -7.64 15.87
N LEU A 136 21.72 -6.54 15.12
CA LEU A 136 22.97 -6.16 14.45
C LEU A 136 24.10 -5.82 15.45
N GLU A 137 23.77 -5.20 16.58
CA GLU A 137 24.73 -4.93 17.66
C GLU A 137 25.23 -6.22 18.34
N GLU A 138 24.41 -7.27 18.39
CA GLU A 138 24.85 -8.60 18.86
C GLU A 138 25.74 -9.29 17.84
N GLU A 139 25.36 -9.29 16.56
CA GLU A 139 26.16 -9.88 15.48
C GLU A 139 27.54 -9.21 15.38
N THR A 140 27.59 -7.88 15.47
CA THR A 140 28.86 -7.14 15.45
C THR A 140 29.73 -7.44 16.67
N ARG A 141 29.16 -7.59 17.86
CA ARG A 141 29.90 -8.01 19.06
C ARG A 141 30.46 -9.43 18.92
N ALA A 142 29.68 -10.35 18.36
CA ALA A 142 30.15 -11.72 18.10
C ALA A 142 31.31 -11.73 17.10
N ALA A 143 31.17 -11.02 15.98
CA ALA A 143 32.22 -10.92 14.97
C ALA A 143 33.50 -10.28 15.50
N LEU A 144 33.41 -9.28 16.40
CA LEU A 144 34.58 -8.71 17.05
C LEU A 144 35.27 -9.71 17.98
N ALA A 145 34.53 -10.50 18.75
CA ALA A 145 35.11 -11.54 19.60
C ALA A 145 35.86 -12.60 18.78
N GLU A 146 35.30 -13.02 17.64
CA GLU A 146 35.97 -13.93 16.71
C GLU A 146 37.26 -13.34 16.14
N LEU A 147 37.25 -12.05 15.79
CA LEU A 147 38.45 -11.35 15.32
C LEU A 147 39.51 -11.25 16.43
N GLU A 148 39.12 -10.95 17.67
CA GLU A 148 40.03 -10.90 18.81
C GLU A 148 40.66 -12.27 19.10
N GLU A 149 39.88 -13.35 19.03
CA GLU A 149 40.38 -14.72 19.16
C GLU A 149 41.38 -15.06 18.04
N ALA A 150 41.04 -14.75 16.78
CA ALA A 150 41.91 -14.98 15.65
C ALA A 150 43.22 -14.18 15.74
N VAL A 151 43.15 -12.92 16.16
CA VAL A 151 44.33 -12.07 16.40
C VAL A 151 45.16 -12.60 17.57
N GLY A 152 44.53 -13.09 18.63
CA GLY A 152 45.19 -13.76 19.76
C GLY A 152 45.97 -14.99 19.31
N ALA A 153 45.33 -15.89 18.56
CA ALA A 153 45.97 -17.08 18.01
C ALA A 153 47.15 -16.74 17.07
N LEU A 154 47.01 -15.73 16.21
CA LEU A 154 48.08 -15.24 15.34
C LEU A 154 49.23 -14.58 16.13
N SER A 155 48.92 -13.91 17.24
CA SER A 155 49.91 -13.34 18.14
C SER A 155 50.69 -14.43 18.88
N ASP A 156 50.02 -15.48 19.36
CA ASP A 156 50.67 -16.63 20.01
C ASP A 156 51.58 -17.41 19.04
N LEU A 157 51.16 -17.55 17.77
CA LEU A 157 51.99 -18.08 16.68
C LEU A 157 53.25 -17.24 16.47
N ARG A 158 53.12 -15.90 16.45
CA ARG A 158 54.26 -14.98 16.26
C ARG A 158 55.24 -15.00 17.43
N HIS A 159 54.76 -15.17 18.65
CA HIS A 159 55.60 -15.15 19.87
C HIS A 159 55.98 -16.56 20.35
N GLY A 160 55.57 -17.62 19.63
CA GLY A 160 56.01 -19.00 19.83
C GLY A 160 55.41 -19.71 21.05
N ARG A 161 54.26 -19.26 21.56
CA ARG A 161 53.63 -19.80 22.77
C ARG A 161 52.54 -20.82 22.40
N PHE A 162 52.95 -22.03 22.03
CA PHE A 162 52.01 -23.12 21.73
C PHE A 162 51.42 -23.72 23.01
N ALA A 163 50.15 -24.12 22.97
CA ALA A 163 49.54 -24.94 24.02
C ALA A 163 50.35 -26.22 24.21
N GLN A 164 50.58 -26.60 25.46
CA GLN A 164 51.49 -27.64 25.92
C GLN A 164 51.23 -29.06 25.38
N THR A 165 50.16 -29.27 24.60
CA THR A 165 49.80 -30.54 23.96
C THR A 165 50.58 -30.85 22.69
N ALA A 166 51.36 -29.90 22.17
CA ALA A 166 52.31 -30.12 21.09
C ALA A 166 53.72 -29.70 21.54
N SER A 167 54.16 -30.19 22.70
CA SER A 167 55.57 -30.08 23.06
C SER A 167 56.36 -30.82 21.98
N GLY A 168 57.28 -30.14 21.30
CA GLY A 168 58.07 -30.68 20.18
C GLY A 168 58.88 -31.96 20.49
N GLY A 169 58.80 -32.47 21.73
CA GLY A 169 59.25 -33.81 22.09
C GLY A 169 58.50 -34.93 21.35
N ASP A 170 57.19 -34.82 21.13
CA ASP A 170 56.39 -35.92 20.56
C ASP A 170 56.74 -36.17 19.07
N ILE A 171 56.91 -35.08 18.31
CA ILE A 171 57.35 -35.12 16.91
C ILE A 171 58.79 -35.63 16.81
N GLY A 172 59.64 -35.28 17.78
CA GLY A 172 61.03 -35.75 17.85
C GLY A 172 61.13 -37.24 18.14
N GLU A 173 60.30 -37.77 19.04
CA GLU A 173 60.24 -39.20 19.36
C GLU A 173 59.70 -40.02 18.18
N GLU A 174 58.69 -39.51 17.48
CA GLU A 174 58.13 -40.17 16.30
C GLU A 174 59.12 -40.16 15.11
N ALA A 175 59.87 -39.08 14.92
CA ALA A 175 60.95 -38.99 13.94
C ALA A 175 62.13 -39.93 14.28
N LEU A 176 62.50 -40.05 15.56
CA LEU A 176 63.52 -41.01 16.01
C LEU A 176 63.07 -42.46 15.84
N ALA A 177 61.79 -42.76 16.10
CA ALA A 177 61.22 -44.08 15.92
C ALA A 177 61.20 -44.51 14.43
N THR A 178 60.89 -43.58 13.53
CA THR A 178 60.90 -43.84 12.08
C THR A 178 62.31 -43.98 11.52
N LEU A 179 63.27 -43.19 11.99
CA LEU A 179 64.69 -43.35 11.61
C LEU A 179 65.26 -44.70 12.06
N LYS A 180 64.95 -45.17 13.27
CA LYS A 180 65.37 -46.51 13.73
C LYS A 180 64.77 -47.65 12.89
N ARG A 181 63.54 -47.50 12.40
CA ARG A 181 62.93 -48.48 11.48
C ARG A 181 63.63 -48.49 10.12
N LEU A 182 64.04 -47.34 9.61
CA LEU A 182 64.80 -47.24 8.36
C LEU A 182 66.21 -47.82 8.51
N GLU A 183 66.89 -47.57 9.63
CA GLU A 183 68.19 -48.17 9.94
C GLU A 183 68.12 -49.71 9.94
N GLN A 184 67.08 -50.27 10.58
CA GLN A 184 66.85 -51.72 10.58
C GLN A 184 66.56 -52.27 9.18
N ALA A 185 65.79 -51.55 8.35
CA ALA A 185 65.51 -51.96 6.97
C ALA A 185 66.77 -51.92 6.07
N CYS A 186 67.66 -50.95 6.29
CA CYS A 186 68.92 -50.87 5.57
C CYS A 186 69.93 -51.94 6.02
N ALA A 187 69.95 -52.31 7.30
CA ALA A 187 70.81 -53.38 7.81
C ALA A 187 70.43 -54.77 7.24
N VAL A 188 69.15 -55.01 6.95
CA VAL A 188 68.66 -56.26 6.34
C VAL A 188 68.99 -56.36 4.83
N THR A 189 69.31 -55.24 4.18
CA THR A 189 69.56 -55.18 2.72
C THR A 189 71.05 -55.39 2.35
N THR A 190 71.94 -55.57 3.33
CA THR A 190 73.39 -55.82 3.10
C THR A 190 73.84 -57.19 3.61
N GLY A 191 73.11 -58.24 3.24
CA GLY A 191 73.46 -59.66 3.44
C GLY A 191 73.36 -60.45 2.15
#